data_AF-A0A918YQW4-F1
#
_entry.id   AF-A0A918YQW4-F1
#
_cell.length_a   1.000
_cell.length_b   1.000
_cell.length_c   1.000
_cell.angle_alpha   90.00
_cell.angle_beta   90.00
_cell.angle_gamma   90.00
#
_symmetry.space_group_name_H-M   'P 1'
#
loop_
_entity.id
_entity.type
_entity.pdbx_description
1 polymer ?
#
loop_
_entity_poly.entity_id
_entity_poly.type
_entity_poly.pdbx_seq_one_letter_code
_entity_poly.pdbx_strand_id
1 'polypeptide(L)'
;MKGNTDVPNTEPEWEPFSHALAAAGALNRSLVPLRQDREATVRVLGEALQTFETRDEALLLLAALGTDITEALVSPLLRTALRIRDTLRVRQLLGRLPHSAAEAAIPPAVRKLLDEASDSDDYRRMAELLDHLGLDAALHDLCIRARDSIDEEMREVAEDFDGE
;
A
#
# COMPACT_ATOMS: atom_id res chain seq x y z
N MET A 1 -57.27 4.13 -31.72
CA MET A 1 -55.91 4.54 -32.12
C MET A 1 -55.11 4.81 -30.86
N LYS A 2 -54.29 3.84 -30.41
CA LYS A 2 -53.36 4.03 -29.29
C LYS A 2 -52.00 4.33 -29.91
N GLY A 3 -51.54 5.57 -29.75
CA GLY A 3 -50.22 6.00 -30.22
C GLY A 3 -49.14 5.31 -29.40
N ASN A 4 -48.33 4.50 -30.08
CA ASN A 4 -47.13 3.90 -29.52
C ASN A 4 -46.06 4.99 -29.49
N THR A 5 -45.83 5.59 -28.32
CA THR A 5 -44.69 6.49 -28.11
C THR A 5 -43.45 5.63 -27.94
N ASP A 6 -42.86 5.27 -29.07
CA ASP A 6 -41.51 4.74 -29.20
C ASP A 6 -40.57 5.90 -28.83
N VAL A 7 -40.13 5.95 -27.57
CA VAL A 7 -39.09 6.89 -27.14
C VAL A 7 -37.77 6.15 -27.33
N PRO A 8 -36.95 6.53 -28.33
CA PRO A 8 -35.63 5.93 -28.49
C PRO A 8 -34.78 6.36 -27.30
N ASN A 9 -34.60 5.45 -26.35
CA ASN A 9 -33.70 5.62 -25.23
C ASN A 9 -32.27 5.34 -25.70
N THR A 10 -31.72 6.25 -26.51
CA THR A 10 -30.29 6.28 -26.82
C THR A 10 -29.65 7.29 -25.88
N GLU A 11 -29.39 6.88 -24.63
CA GLU A 11 -28.40 7.61 -23.85
C GLU A 11 -27.09 7.60 -24.67
N PRO A 12 -26.46 8.77 -24.89
CA PRO A 12 -25.21 8.82 -25.61
C PRO A 12 -24.18 8.01 -24.83
N GLU A 13 -23.72 6.91 -25.42
CA GLU A 13 -22.59 6.13 -24.92
C GLU A 13 -21.45 7.10 -24.65
N TRP A 14 -21.06 7.23 -23.38
CA TRP A 14 -20.03 8.17 -22.98
C TRP A 14 -18.68 7.64 -23.48
N GLU A 15 -18.30 8.02 -24.71
CA GLU A 15 -17.12 7.54 -25.43
C GLU A 15 -15.82 7.51 -24.57
N PRO A 16 -15.51 8.52 -23.73
CA PRO A 16 -14.36 8.46 -22.82
C PRO A 16 -14.39 7.25 -21.86
N PHE A 17 -15.57 6.87 -21.37
CA PHE A 17 -15.71 5.72 -20.48
C PHE A 17 -15.52 4.39 -21.21
N SER A 18 -16.06 4.26 -22.43
CA SER A 18 -15.85 3.08 -23.27
C SER A 18 -14.36 2.88 -23.58
N HIS A 19 -13.63 3.96 -23.87
CA HIS A 19 -12.17 3.92 -24.03
C HIS A 19 -11.44 3.52 -22.74
N ALA A 20 -11.82 4.10 -21.60
CA ALA A 20 -11.23 3.76 -20.31
C ALA A 20 -11.46 2.28 -19.95
N LEU A 21 -12.66 1.76 -20.19
CA LEU A 21 -13.01 0.36 -19.94
C LEU A 21 -12.22 -0.59 -20.86
N ALA A 22 -12.06 -0.24 -22.13
CA ALA A 22 -11.23 -1.00 -23.07
C ALA A 22 -9.76 -1.02 -22.65
N ALA A 23 -9.21 0.10 -22.19
CA ALA A 23 -7.85 0.20 -21.67
C ALA A 23 -7.66 -0.63 -20.39
N ALA A 24 -8.59 -0.57 -19.45
CA ALA A 24 -8.58 -1.39 -18.24
C ALA A 24 -8.63 -2.90 -18.58
N GLY A 25 -9.45 -3.28 -19.57
CA GLY A 25 -9.50 -4.65 -20.08
C GLY A 25 -8.17 -5.09 -20.72
N ALA A 26 -7.51 -4.23 -21.47
CA ALA A 26 -6.20 -4.50 -22.07
C ALA A 26 -5.11 -4.68 -21.00
N LEU A 27 -5.07 -3.80 -20.00
CA LEU A 27 -4.19 -3.93 -18.85
C LEU A 27 -4.45 -5.24 -18.10
N ASN A 28 -5.70 -5.56 -17.78
CA ASN A 28 -6.01 -6.78 -17.05
C ASN A 28 -5.54 -8.06 -17.77
N ARG A 29 -5.57 -8.06 -19.11
CA ARG A 29 -5.02 -9.15 -19.93
C ARG A 29 -3.50 -9.19 -19.92
N SER A 30 -2.82 -8.04 -19.98
CA SER A 30 -1.36 -7.99 -19.94
C SER A 30 -0.78 -8.38 -18.57
N LEU A 31 -1.58 -8.31 -17.51
CA LEU A 31 -1.18 -8.77 -16.17
C LEU A 31 -1.29 -10.29 -15.97
N VAL A 32 -1.90 -11.05 -16.90
CA VAL A 32 -2.08 -12.51 -16.75
C VAL A 32 -0.74 -13.24 -16.55
N PRO A 33 0.32 -13.00 -17.35
CA PRO A 33 1.60 -13.66 -17.15
C PRO A 33 2.21 -13.37 -15.76
N LEU A 34 2.07 -12.13 -15.27
CA LEU A 34 2.57 -11.74 -13.94
C LEU A 34 1.85 -12.48 -12.82
N ARG A 35 0.55 -12.74 -12.98
CA ARG A 35 -0.23 -13.53 -12.01
C ARG A 35 0.10 -15.02 -12.04
N GLN A 36 0.51 -15.54 -13.19
CA GLN A 36 0.89 -16.95 -13.36
C GLN A 36 2.27 -17.26 -12.78
N ASP A 37 3.21 -16.31 -12.88
CA ASP A 37 4.55 -16.44 -12.32
C ASP A 37 4.74 -15.50 -11.12
N ARG A 38 4.13 -15.88 -10.00
CA ARG A 38 4.15 -15.09 -8.76
C ARG A 38 5.57 -14.88 -8.25
N GLU A 39 6.41 -15.90 -8.26
CA GLU A 39 7.78 -15.81 -7.73
C GLU A 39 8.63 -14.84 -8.55
N ALA A 40 8.65 -14.98 -9.87
CA ALA A 40 9.39 -14.05 -10.72
C ALA A 40 8.85 -12.63 -10.60
N THR A 41 7.53 -12.47 -10.49
CA THR A 41 6.88 -11.17 -10.33
C THR A 41 7.25 -10.50 -9.02
N VAL A 42 7.20 -11.22 -7.88
CA VAL A 42 7.65 -10.71 -6.57
C VAL A 42 9.11 -10.27 -6.64
N ARG A 43 9.99 -11.09 -7.23
CA ARG A 43 11.41 -10.73 -7.38
C ARG A 43 11.59 -9.44 -8.19
N VAL A 44 11.01 -9.36 -9.38
CA VAL A 44 11.17 -8.21 -10.28
C VAL A 44 10.58 -6.93 -9.67
N LEU A 45 9.39 -7.02 -9.05
CA LEU A 45 8.80 -5.86 -8.38
C LEU A 45 9.58 -5.46 -7.13
N GLY A 46 10.13 -6.42 -6.39
CA GLY A 46 11.00 -6.15 -5.24
C GLY A 46 12.26 -5.38 -5.64
N GLU A 47 12.89 -5.74 -6.76
CA GLU A 47 14.03 -5.01 -7.33
C GLU A 47 13.63 -3.62 -7.85
N ALA A 48 12.48 -3.51 -8.54
CA ALA A 48 11.99 -2.25 -9.08
C ALA A 48 11.63 -1.24 -7.98
N LEU A 49 11.09 -1.68 -6.85
CA LEU A 49 10.80 -0.80 -5.70
C LEU A 49 12.06 -0.13 -5.12
N GLN A 50 13.23 -0.76 -5.27
CA GLN A 50 14.50 -0.21 -4.79
C GLN A 50 15.08 0.84 -5.75
N THR A 51 14.74 0.77 -7.03
CA THR A 51 15.29 1.65 -8.09
C THR A 51 14.44 2.90 -8.26
N PHE A 52 15.03 4.10 -8.34
CA PHE A 52 14.24 5.34 -8.43
C PHE A 52 13.44 5.43 -9.73
N GLU A 53 14.04 4.99 -10.83
CA GLU A 53 13.53 5.09 -12.19
C GLU A 53 12.34 4.17 -12.48
N THR A 54 12.16 3.09 -11.71
CA THR A 54 11.12 2.07 -11.96
C THR A 54 10.15 1.89 -10.80
N ARG A 55 10.33 2.63 -9.69
CA ARG A 55 9.49 2.51 -8.50
C ARG A 55 8.06 2.96 -8.75
N ASP A 56 7.87 4.07 -9.46
CA ASP A 56 6.53 4.61 -9.75
C ASP A 56 5.70 3.57 -10.53
N GLU A 57 6.30 2.94 -11.54
CA GLU A 57 5.70 1.85 -12.31
C GLU A 57 5.44 0.62 -11.46
N ALA A 58 6.37 0.25 -10.56
CA ALA A 58 6.18 -0.88 -9.66
C ALA A 58 4.99 -0.67 -8.71
N LEU A 59 4.87 0.52 -8.11
CA LEU A 59 3.74 0.87 -7.25
C LEU A 59 2.41 0.87 -8.02
N LEU A 60 2.40 1.38 -9.26
CA LEU A 60 1.23 1.37 -10.12
C LEU A 60 0.80 -0.05 -10.50
N LEU A 61 1.76 -0.92 -10.85
CA LEU A 61 1.49 -2.32 -11.15
C LEU A 61 0.96 -3.07 -9.92
N LEU A 62 1.52 -2.84 -8.74
CA LEU A 62 1.03 -3.44 -7.49
C LEU A 62 -0.41 -3.05 -7.19
N ALA A 63 -0.85 -1.83 -7.54
CA ALA A 63 -2.23 -1.39 -7.38
C ALA A 63 -3.21 -2.22 -8.25
N ALA A 64 -2.76 -2.74 -9.39
CA ALA A 64 -3.55 -3.55 -10.32
C ALA A 64 -3.43 -5.08 -10.12
N LEU A 65 -2.45 -5.51 -9.32
CA LEU A 65 -2.22 -6.91 -8.97
C LEU A 65 -2.99 -7.31 -7.70
N GLY A 66 -3.04 -8.62 -7.43
CA GLY A 66 -3.65 -9.17 -6.22
C GLY A 66 -2.87 -8.82 -4.95
N THR A 67 -3.55 -8.90 -3.81
CA THR A 67 -2.97 -8.61 -2.47
C THR A 67 -1.92 -9.62 -2.06
N ASP A 68 -1.93 -10.83 -2.64
CA ASP A 68 -0.96 -11.89 -2.41
C ASP A 68 0.47 -11.50 -2.83
N ILE A 69 0.61 -10.65 -3.84
CA ILE A 69 1.90 -10.08 -4.26
C ILE A 69 2.31 -8.94 -3.33
N THR A 70 1.36 -8.09 -2.92
CA THR A 70 1.60 -7.03 -1.93
C THR A 70 2.08 -7.58 -0.60
N GLU A 71 1.46 -8.66 -0.12
CA GLU A 71 1.84 -9.35 1.12
C GLU A 71 3.28 -9.88 1.06
N ALA A 72 3.69 -10.46 -0.08
CA ALA A 72 5.06 -10.93 -0.28
C ALA A 72 6.10 -9.79 -0.34
N LEU A 73 5.67 -8.55 -0.54
CA LEU A 73 6.51 -7.37 -0.70
C LEU A 73 6.40 -6.39 0.46
N VAL A 74 5.86 -6.80 1.61
CA VAL A 74 5.72 -5.94 2.80
C VAL A 74 7.05 -5.28 3.18
N SER A 75 8.15 -6.02 3.31
CA SER A 75 9.42 -5.40 3.73
C SER A 75 9.98 -4.37 2.72
N PRO A 76 10.06 -4.65 1.41
CA PRO A 76 10.40 -3.62 0.43
C PRO A 76 9.46 -2.40 0.46
N LEU A 77 8.14 -2.63 0.60
CA LEU A 77 7.16 -1.56 0.66
C LEU A 77 7.35 -0.67 1.89
N LEU A 78 7.61 -1.24 3.08
CA LEU A 78 7.89 -0.45 4.27
C LEU A 78 9.11 0.46 4.11
N ARG A 79 10.20 -0.04 3.48
CA ARG A 79 11.36 0.81 3.14
C ARG A 79 11.00 1.92 2.17
N THR A 80 10.10 1.65 1.22
CA THR A 80 9.57 2.68 0.32
C THR A 80 8.72 3.71 1.08
N ALA A 81 7.95 3.28 2.09
CA ALA A 81 7.08 4.16 2.88
C ALA A 81 7.83 5.22 3.69
N LEU A 82 9.11 5.00 4.00
CA LEU A 82 9.97 6.00 4.65
C LEU A 82 10.20 7.24 3.79
N ARG A 83 9.98 7.13 2.46
CA ARG A 83 10.07 8.26 1.54
C ARG A 83 8.75 9.02 1.53
N ILE A 84 8.77 10.28 1.96
CA ILE A 84 7.60 11.17 2.02
C ILE A 84 6.73 11.12 0.74
N ARG A 85 7.36 11.10 -0.44
CA ARG A 85 6.65 11.07 -1.73
C ARG A 85 5.80 9.81 -1.93
N ASP A 86 6.25 8.68 -1.40
CA ASP A 86 5.68 7.36 -1.66
C ASP A 86 4.80 6.85 -0.50
N THR A 87 4.90 7.47 0.68
CA THR A 87 4.22 7.06 1.92
C THR A 87 2.72 6.81 1.72
N LEU A 88 1.99 7.75 1.11
CA LEU A 88 0.54 7.62 0.92
C LEU A 88 0.18 6.44 0.00
N ARG A 89 0.94 6.22 -1.08
CA ARG A 89 0.70 5.11 -2.01
C ARG A 89 0.97 3.78 -1.34
N VAL A 90 2.03 3.69 -0.53
CA VAL A 90 2.32 2.46 0.22
C VAL A 90 1.24 2.19 1.26
N ARG A 91 0.77 3.21 2.00
CA ARG A 91 -0.37 3.09 2.93
C ARG A 91 -1.59 2.49 2.24
N GLN A 92 -1.96 3.04 1.09
CA GLN A 92 -3.08 2.54 0.28
C GLN A 92 -2.87 1.11 -0.20
N LEU A 93 -1.65 0.73 -0.60
CA LEU A 93 -1.34 -0.64 -1.01
C LEU A 93 -1.46 -1.63 0.15
N LEU A 94 -0.86 -1.31 1.29
CA LEU A 94 -0.89 -2.16 2.48
C LEU A 94 -2.30 -2.22 3.10
N GLY A 95 -3.08 -1.13 3.03
CA GLY A 95 -4.46 -1.09 3.49
C GLY A 95 -5.44 -1.95 2.69
N ARG A 96 -5.02 -2.50 1.54
CA ARG A 96 -5.80 -3.49 0.79
C ARG A 96 -5.68 -4.91 1.36
N LEU A 97 -4.67 -5.17 2.18
CA LEU A 97 -4.47 -6.50 2.76
C LEU A 97 -5.64 -6.84 3.69
N PRO A 98 -6.12 -8.10 3.70
CA PRO A 98 -7.00 -8.55 4.77
C PRO A 98 -6.34 -8.27 6.13
N HIS A 99 -7.12 -7.77 7.09
CA HIS A 99 -6.58 -7.35 8.39
C HIS A 99 -5.72 -8.43 9.07
N SER A 100 -6.15 -9.69 9.05
CA SER A 100 -5.39 -10.82 9.60
C SER A 100 -4.03 -11.05 8.91
N ALA A 101 -3.94 -10.79 7.60
CA ALA A 101 -2.69 -10.89 6.86
C ALA A 101 -1.76 -9.71 7.18
N ALA A 102 -2.32 -8.50 7.29
CA ALA A 102 -1.60 -7.32 7.72
C ALA A 102 -1.03 -7.48 9.14
N GLU A 103 -1.85 -7.92 10.09
CA GLU A 103 -1.47 -8.18 11.49
C GLU A 103 -0.34 -9.21 11.60
N ALA A 104 -0.36 -10.25 10.76
CA ALA A 104 0.69 -11.27 10.76
C ALA A 104 2.01 -10.77 10.12
N ALA A 105 1.94 -9.98 9.06
CA ALA A 105 3.11 -9.65 8.23
C ALA A 105 3.77 -8.31 8.57
N ILE A 106 2.99 -7.28 8.92
CA ILE A 106 3.48 -5.89 9.04
C ILE A 106 4.25 -5.65 10.34
N PRO A 107 3.73 -5.97 11.55
CA PRO A 107 4.43 -5.72 12.80
C PRO A 107 5.86 -6.29 12.87
N PRO A 108 6.14 -7.56 12.52
CA PRO A 108 7.50 -8.08 12.55
C PRO A 108 8.41 -7.40 11.51
N ALA A 109 7.87 -7.00 10.36
CA ALA A 109 8.62 -6.29 9.33
C ALA A 109 8.95 -4.84 9.73
N VAL A 110 8.01 -4.13 10.38
CA VAL A 110 8.24 -2.80 10.97
C VAL A 110 9.32 -2.88 12.05
N ARG A 111 9.22 -3.85 12.97
CA ARG A 111 10.22 -4.06 14.02
C ARG A 111 11.62 -4.23 13.42
N LYS A 112 11.75 -5.14 12.46
CA LYS A 112 13.01 -5.39 11.76
C LYS A 112 13.54 -4.13 11.06
N LEU A 113 12.67 -3.36 10.41
CA LEU A 113 13.08 -2.13 9.72
C LEU A 113 13.65 -1.10 10.70
N LEU A 114 12.99 -0.88 11.83
CA LEU A 114 13.43 0.08 12.84
C LEU A 114 14.72 -0.37 13.57
N ASP A 115 14.95 -1.68 13.66
CA ASP A 115 16.18 -2.22 14.26
C ASP A 115 17.43 -1.99 13.38
N GLU A 116 17.28 -1.67 12.08
CA GLU A 116 18.37 -1.50 11.11
C GLU A 116 18.99 -0.07 11.07
N ALA A 117 18.76 0.75 12.10
CA ALA A 117 19.15 2.17 12.26
C ALA A 117 18.14 3.17 11.68
N SER A 118 16.95 3.23 12.29
CA SER A 118 15.93 4.26 12.05
C SER A 118 16.11 5.50 12.93
N ASP A 119 15.70 6.66 12.43
CA ASP A 119 15.56 7.90 13.20
C ASP A 119 14.13 8.10 13.75
N SER A 120 13.92 9.20 14.49
CA SER A 120 12.61 9.61 15.04
C SER A 120 11.54 9.74 13.96
N ASP A 121 11.93 10.26 12.80
CA ASP A 121 11.11 10.49 11.61
C ASP A 121 10.58 9.17 11.04
N ASP A 122 11.44 8.15 10.94
CA ASP A 122 11.07 6.80 10.54
C ASP A 122 10.14 6.13 11.55
N TYR A 123 10.36 6.32 12.86
CA TYR A 123 9.45 5.87 13.91
C TYR A 123 8.06 6.48 13.76
N ARG A 124 7.96 7.81 13.58
CA ARG A 124 6.69 8.52 13.38
C ARG A 124 5.97 8.01 12.12
N ARG A 125 6.67 7.83 11.00
CA ARG A 125 6.07 7.29 9.76
C ARG A 125 5.52 5.88 9.93
N MET A 126 6.19 5.05 10.71
CA MET A 126 5.73 3.69 11.02
C MET A 126 4.56 3.70 12.01
N ALA A 127 4.54 4.60 13.00
CA ALA A 127 3.40 4.81 13.90
C ALA A 127 2.14 5.21 13.11
N GLU A 128 2.24 6.25 12.27
CA GLU A 128 1.15 6.67 11.38
C GLU A 128 0.68 5.57 10.42
N LEU A 129 1.58 4.68 9.99
CA LEU A 129 1.21 3.54 9.16
C LEU A 129 0.42 2.50 9.96
N LEU A 130 0.88 2.15 11.17
CA LEU A 130 0.20 1.17 12.01
C LEU A 130 -1.18 1.67 12.42
N ASP A 131 -1.29 2.94 12.78
CA ASP A 131 -2.56 3.64 13.04
C ASP A 131 -3.49 3.58 11.81
N HIS A 132 -3.00 3.98 10.64
CA HIS A 132 -3.78 3.93 9.39
C HIS A 132 -4.34 2.54 9.07
N LEU A 133 -3.62 1.48 9.45
CA LEU A 133 -4.02 0.10 9.22
C LEU A 133 -4.89 -0.50 10.34
N GLY A 134 -5.11 0.24 11.43
CA GLY A 134 -5.80 -0.22 12.64
C GLY A 134 -5.07 -1.35 13.35
N LEU A 135 -3.72 -1.34 13.35
CA LEU A 135 -2.89 -2.35 14.00
C LEU A 135 -2.52 -1.90 15.42
N ASP A 136 -3.53 -1.63 16.24
CA ASP A 136 -3.42 -0.95 17.54
C ASP A 136 -2.43 -1.62 18.50
N ALA A 137 -2.42 -2.95 18.55
CA ALA A 137 -1.49 -3.69 19.40
C ALA A 137 -0.01 -3.46 18.99
N ALA A 138 0.25 -3.41 17.68
CA ALA A 138 1.59 -3.14 17.16
C ALA A 138 1.98 -1.67 17.33
N LEU A 139 1.02 -0.75 17.21
CA LEU A 139 1.22 0.67 17.48
C LEU A 139 1.58 0.88 18.96
N HIS A 140 0.82 0.26 19.88
CA HIS A 140 1.08 0.31 21.31
C HIS A 140 2.48 -0.21 21.67
N ASP A 141 2.88 -1.35 21.10
CA ASP A 141 4.24 -1.89 21.24
C ASP A 141 5.31 -0.90 20.76
N LEU A 142 5.07 -0.21 19.64
CA LEU A 142 5.97 0.82 19.11
C LEU A 142 6.06 2.02 20.04
N CYS A 143 4.93 2.50 20.58
CA CYS A 143 4.87 3.60 21.54
C CYS A 143 5.61 3.26 22.84
N ILE A 144 5.50 2.03 23.36
CA ILE A 144 6.29 1.58 24.52
C ILE A 144 7.79 1.71 24.23
N ARG A 145 8.25 1.20 23.08
CA ARG A 145 9.67 1.28 22.69
C ARG A 145 10.14 2.72 22.52
N ALA A 146 9.31 3.57 21.90
CA ALA A 146 9.60 4.97 21.67
C ALA A 146 9.72 5.75 22.99
N ARG A 147 8.83 5.48 23.96
CA ARG A 147 8.86 6.06 25.32
C ARG A 147 10.12 5.70 26.09
N ASP A 148 10.59 4.46 25.94
CA ASP A 148 11.80 3.97 26.59
C ASP A 148 13.11 4.44 25.91
N SER A 149 13.01 5.22 24.81
CA SER A 149 14.18 5.76 24.11
C SER A 149 14.86 6.88 24.90
N ILE A 150 16.19 6.95 24.78
CA ILE A 150 16.97 8.07 25.29
C ILE A 150 16.82 9.32 24.41
N ASP A 151 16.44 9.15 23.14
CA ASP A 151 16.20 10.21 22.17
C ASP A 151 14.88 10.93 22.48
N GLU A 152 14.94 12.25 22.61
CA GLU A 152 13.79 13.10 22.92
C GLU A 152 12.76 13.08 21.79
N GLU A 153 13.20 13.15 20.53
CA GLU A 153 12.29 13.15 19.38
C GLU A 153 11.55 11.81 19.24
N MET A 154 12.18 10.70 19.61
CA MET A 154 11.47 9.41 19.66
C MET A 154 10.43 9.39 20.78
N ARG A 155 10.69 9.97 21.95
CA ARG A 155 9.70 10.03 23.03
C ARG A 155 8.48 10.86 22.64
N GLU A 156 8.66 11.94 21.86
CA GLU A 156 7.54 12.71 21.29
C GLU A 156 6.61 11.82 20.44
N VAL A 157 7.14 10.84 19.70
CA VAL A 157 6.30 9.89 18.95
C VAL A 157 5.42 9.07 19.88
N ALA A 158 5.87 8.70 21.08
CA ALA A 158 4.99 8.02 22.04
C ALA A 158 3.88 8.96 22.53
N GLU A 159 4.19 10.21 22.82
CA GLU A 159 3.23 11.20 23.30
C GLU A 159 2.14 11.52 22.26
N ASP A 160 2.50 11.56 20.98
CA ASP A 160 1.58 11.81 19.87
C ASP A 160 0.55 10.67 19.66
N PHE A 161 0.92 9.42 19.99
CA PHE A 161 0.13 8.22 19.61
C PHE A 161 -0.42 7.40 20.80
N ASP A 162 -0.01 7.65 22.04
CA ASP A 162 -0.45 6.89 23.23
C ASP A 162 -1.72 7.45 23.89
N GLY A 163 -2.25 8.57 23.38
CA GLY A 163 -3.33 9.36 24.00
C GLY A 163 -4.69 9.38 23.27
N GLU A 164 -4.85 8.67 22.16
CA GLU A 164 -6.11 8.53 21.42
C GLU A 164 -6.80 7.17 21.69
#